data_AF-A0A958F5Q5-F1
#
_entry.id   AF-A0A958F5Q5-F1
#
_cell.length_a   1.000
_cell.length_b   1.000
_cell.length_c   1.000
_cell.angle_alpha   90.00
_cell.angle_beta   90.00
_cell.angle_gamma   90.00
#
_symmetry.space_group_name_H-M   'P 1'
#
loop_
_entity.id
_entity.type
_entity.pdbx_description
1 polymer ?
#
loop_
_entity_poly.entity_id
_entity_poly.type
_entity_poly.pdbx_seq_one_letter_code
_entity_poly.pdbx_strand_id
1 'polypeptide(L)'
;MPDSTPIDHIAELRRRLQRAYRGGEHPEEIPWFPLKKFRGQRRYFQKLSRDAQQLKLDLAEDSWYHLWHWHPDMPGYSNLRYRFLRAHLQHLFQAFENVLHQSAAAPRDFQTWIYINTRDFSRNALYFHMPPAPQKHFPIRITGAEPATRIPAYLLNFLENTPYHCITSVPSAGREYFIYAPGHGLPLHPGNLR
;
A
#
# COMPACT_ATOMS: atom_id res chain seq x y z
N MET A 1 -27.84 -7.19 -29.82
CA MET A 1 -26.54 -7.62 -29.26
C MET A 1 -26.81 -7.98 -27.81
N PRO A 2 -26.59 -9.22 -27.36
CA PRO A 2 -26.96 -9.58 -25.99
C PRO A 2 -25.95 -8.99 -24.99
N ASP A 3 -26.48 -8.33 -23.97
CA ASP A 3 -25.80 -7.79 -22.79
C ASP A 3 -25.01 -8.88 -22.07
N SER A 4 -23.68 -8.79 -22.07
CA SER A 4 -22.84 -9.54 -21.15
C SER A 4 -22.94 -8.91 -19.76
N THR A 5 -23.23 -9.71 -18.74
CA THR A 5 -23.38 -9.23 -17.35
C THR A 5 -22.04 -8.75 -16.77
N PRO A 6 -22.02 -7.87 -15.75
CA PRO A 6 -20.78 -7.36 -15.14
C PRO A 6 -19.80 -8.45 -14.66
N ILE A 7 -20.33 -9.64 -14.35
CA ILE A 7 -19.58 -10.83 -13.92
C ILE A 7 -18.75 -11.41 -15.09
N ASP A 8 -19.27 -11.36 -16.32
CA ASP A 8 -18.60 -11.86 -17.52
C ASP A 8 -17.41 -10.98 -17.92
N HIS A 9 -17.52 -9.67 -17.70
CA HIS A 9 -16.42 -8.73 -17.96
C HIS A 9 -15.26 -8.94 -16.97
N ILE A 10 -15.54 -9.23 -15.70
CA ILE A 10 -14.53 -9.49 -14.67
C ILE A 10 -13.84 -10.85 -14.91
N ALA A 11 -14.59 -11.89 -15.29
CA ALA A 11 -14.03 -13.18 -15.65
C ALA A 11 -13.12 -13.08 -16.88
N GLU A 12 -13.52 -12.29 -17.88
CA GLU A 12 -12.70 -12.02 -19.07
C GLU A 12 -11.45 -11.21 -18.74
N LEU A 13 -11.54 -10.21 -17.86
CA LEU A 13 -10.38 -9.47 -17.37
C LEU A 13 -9.40 -10.41 -16.64
N ARG A 14 -9.90 -11.32 -15.79
CA ARG A 14 -9.08 -12.34 -15.11
C ARG A 14 -8.40 -13.29 -16.10
N ARG A 15 -9.09 -13.72 -17.16
CA ARG A 15 -8.53 -14.57 -18.23
C ARG A 15 -7.48 -13.84 -19.07
N ARG A 16 -7.70 -12.56 -19.40
CA ARG A 16 -6.73 -11.71 -20.13
C ARG A 16 -5.49 -11.46 -19.29
N LEU A 17 -5.66 -11.16 -18.00
CA LEU A 17 -4.56 -11.01 -17.06
C LEU A 17 -3.77 -12.32 -16.91
N GLN A 18 -4.41 -13.47 -16.71
CA GLN A 18 -3.73 -14.77 -16.66
C GLN A 18 -2.97 -15.12 -17.95
N ARG A 19 -3.47 -14.70 -19.12
CA ARG A 19 -2.77 -14.87 -20.40
C ARG A 19 -1.57 -13.91 -20.54
N ALA A 20 -1.71 -12.64 -20.17
CA ALA A 20 -0.58 -11.71 -20.11
C ALA A 20 0.52 -12.19 -19.14
N TYR A 21 0.14 -12.81 -18.01
CA TYR A 21 1.07 -13.44 -17.06
C TYR A 21 1.81 -14.67 -17.59
N ARG A 22 1.22 -15.41 -18.54
CA ARG A 22 1.89 -16.55 -19.21
C ARG A 22 2.72 -16.11 -20.43
N GLY A 23 2.36 -14.99 -21.06
CA GLY A 23 3.01 -14.45 -22.26
C GLY A 23 4.17 -13.48 -22.00
N GLY A 24 4.38 -13.03 -20.76
CA GLY A 24 5.49 -12.11 -20.44
C GLY A 24 5.24 -10.66 -20.84
N GLU A 25 4.00 -10.28 -21.16
CA GLU A 25 3.64 -8.88 -21.43
C GLU A 25 3.63 -8.11 -20.09
N HIS A 26 4.73 -7.38 -19.88
CA HIS A 26 4.89 -6.42 -18.81
C HIS A 26 4.05 -5.17 -19.13
N PRO A 27 3.31 -4.59 -18.16
CA PRO A 27 2.82 -3.22 -18.32
C PRO A 27 4.04 -2.30 -18.46
N GLU A 28 3.95 -1.44 -19.47
CA GLU A 28 5.04 -0.62 -19.99
C GLU A 28 5.79 0.17 -18.90
N GLU A 29 7.11 0.22 -19.06
CA GLU A 29 8.09 1.05 -18.34
C GLU A 29 8.46 0.65 -16.91
N ILE A 30 9.16 -0.48 -16.77
CA ILE A 30 10.12 -0.65 -15.67
C ILE A 30 11.51 -0.27 -16.18
N PRO A 31 12.17 0.78 -15.64
CA PRO A 31 13.52 1.17 -16.04
C PRO A 31 14.51 0.01 -15.89
N TRP A 32 15.22 -0.31 -16.96
CA TRP A 32 16.14 -1.44 -17.06
C TRP A 32 17.50 -1.08 -16.41
N PHE A 33 17.63 -1.23 -15.09
CA PHE A 33 18.95 -1.25 -14.45
C PHE A 33 19.57 -2.65 -14.57
N PRO A 34 20.89 -2.79 -14.79
CA PRO A 34 21.55 -4.09 -14.86
C PRO A 34 21.27 -4.90 -13.60
N LEU A 35 20.48 -5.96 -13.77
CA LEU A 35 19.89 -6.74 -12.68
C LEU A 35 20.96 -7.55 -11.95
N LYS A 36 21.38 -7.09 -10.76
CA LYS A 36 22.03 -7.99 -9.78
C LYS A 36 21.07 -9.16 -9.54
N LYS A 37 21.54 -10.39 -9.71
CA LYS A 37 20.71 -11.59 -9.48
C LYS A 37 20.21 -11.57 -8.04
N PHE A 38 18.90 -11.46 -7.85
CA PHE A 38 18.28 -11.58 -6.53
C PHE A 38 18.35 -13.04 -6.06
N ARG A 39 19.40 -13.36 -5.30
CA ARG A 39 19.65 -14.68 -4.70
C ARG A 39 19.01 -14.74 -3.30
N GLY A 40 18.67 -15.95 -2.84
CA GLY A 40 18.14 -16.14 -1.49
C GLY A 40 16.68 -15.66 -1.30
N GLN A 41 15.90 -15.53 -2.38
CA GLN A 41 14.52 -15.02 -2.37
C GLN A 41 13.64 -15.64 -1.28
N ARG A 42 13.67 -16.97 -1.12
CA ARG A 42 12.90 -17.66 -0.08
C ARG A 42 13.23 -17.15 1.33
N ARG A 43 14.52 -17.09 1.68
CA ARG A 43 14.98 -16.62 3.00
C ARG A 43 14.61 -15.16 3.20
N TYR A 44 14.73 -14.35 2.15
CA TYR A 44 14.35 -12.94 2.17
C TYR A 44 12.85 -12.77 2.49
N PHE A 45 11.95 -13.40 1.72
CA PHE A 45 10.51 -13.25 1.93
C PHE A 45 10.04 -13.90 3.25
N GLN A 46 10.71 -14.97 3.71
CA GLN A 46 10.48 -15.51 5.06
C GLN A 46 10.86 -14.51 6.16
N LYS A 47 11.98 -13.79 6.00
CA LYS A 47 12.35 -12.71 6.92
C LYS A 47 11.33 -11.59 6.86
N LEU A 48 10.96 -11.14 5.65
CA LEU A 48 10.00 -10.06 5.46
C LEU A 48 8.63 -10.36 6.07
N SER A 49 8.15 -11.60 5.94
CA SER A 49 6.92 -12.05 6.60
C SER A 49 7.03 -12.00 8.13
N ARG A 50 8.16 -12.42 8.69
CA ARG A 50 8.40 -12.32 10.14
C ARG A 50 8.47 -10.86 10.59
N ASP A 51 9.17 -10.01 9.85
CA ASP A 51 9.28 -8.58 10.15
C ASP A 51 7.87 -7.94 10.19
N ALA A 52 7.03 -8.21 9.18
CA ALA A 52 5.65 -7.71 9.13
C ALA A 52 4.80 -8.15 10.33
N GLN A 53 4.92 -9.41 10.75
CA GLN A 53 4.20 -9.98 11.90
C GLN A 53 4.76 -9.49 13.25
N GLN A 54 6.04 -9.14 13.30
CA GLN A 54 6.73 -8.73 14.52
C GLN A 54 6.77 -7.21 14.72
N LEU A 55 6.20 -6.44 13.78
CA LEU A 55 5.95 -5.01 14.01
C LEU A 55 5.13 -4.86 15.29
N LYS A 56 5.65 -4.04 16.21
CA LYS A 56 5.01 -3.72 17.48
C LYS A 56 4.96 -2.21 17.65
N LEU A 57 3.77 -1.70 17.94
CA LEU A 57 3.56 -0.33 18.36
C LEU A 57 3.54 -0.30 19.89
N ASP A 58 4.39 0.54 20.46
CA ASP A 58 4.19 1.08 21.80
C ASP A 58 3.06 2.12 21.77
N LEU A 59 1.93 1.80 22.41
CA LEU A 59 0.74 2.66 22.47
C LEU A 59 0.50 3.19 23.89
N ALA A 60 1.56 3.30 24.70
CA ALA A 60 1.49 3.96 26.00
C ALA A 60 1.03 5.43 25.86
N GLU A 61 0.57 6.00 26.98
CA GLU A 61 0.00 7.35 27.02
C GLU A 61 1.01 8.43 26.62
N ASP A 62 2.28 8.24 26.90
CA ASP A 62 3.39 9.15 26.58
C ASP A 62 4.10 8.84 25.25
N SER A 63 3.87 7.65 24.67
CA SER A 63 4.41 7.24 23.38
C SER A 63 3.89 8.10 22.24
N TRP A 64 4.68 8.34 21.20
CA TRP A 64 4.21 9.08 20.02
C TRP A 64 4.95 8.66 18.76
N TYR A 65 4.29 8.85 17.61
CA TYR A 65 4.82 8.52 16.29
C TYR A 65 4.64 9.71 15.36
N HIS A 66 5.74 10.31 14.95
CA HIS A 66 5.75 11.36 13.94
C HIS A 66 6.02 10.77 12.56
N LEU A 67 4.95 10.45 11.82
CA LEU A 67 5.01 9.82 10.49
C LEU A 67 5.94 8.60 10.47
N TRP A 68 5.88 7.77 11.51
CA TRP A 68 6.63 6.52 11.51
C TRP A 68 6.18 5.67 10.34
N HIS A 69 7.13 5.02 9.69
CA HIS A 69 6.82 4.19 8.55
C HIS A 69 7.77 3.02 8.38
N TRP A 70 7.28 2.00 7.69
CA TRP A 70 8.01 0.79 7.39
C TRP A 70 7.96 0.49 5.88
N HIS A 71 9.15 0.35 5.28
CA HIS A 71 9.32 -0.04 3.88
C HIS A 71 9.66 -1.54 3.79
N PRO A 72 8.81 -2.37 3.17
CA PRO A 72 9.07 -3.80 3.00
C PRO A 72 10.18 -4.10 1.98
N ASP A 73 10.54 -3.13 1.13
CA ASP A 73 11.47 -3.31 0.01
C ASP A 73 12.62 -2.29 0.00
N MET A 74 13.34 -2.16 1.11
CA MET A 74 14.55 -1.33 1.17
C MET A 74 15.56 -1.57 0.02
N PRO A 75 15.76 -2.80 -0.49
CA PRO A 75 16.68 -3.06 -1.61
C PRO A 75 16.15 -2.72 -3.00
N GLY A 76 14.86 -2.44 -3.16
CA GLY A 76 14.24 -2.13 -4.45
C GLY A 76 13.96 -3.32 -5.37
N TYR A 77 13.76 -4.52 -4.82
CA TYR A 77 13.45 -5.72 -5.60
C TYR A 77 12.06 -5.71 -6.24
N SER A 78 11.10 -4.98 -5.67
CA SER A 78 9.75 -4.81 -6.21
C SER A 78 9.76 -4.12 -7.58
N ASN A 79 10.74 -3.24 -7.83
CA ASN A 79 10.96 -2.61 -9.12
C ASN A 79 11.48 -3.59 -10.18
N LEU A 80 12.03 -4.75 -9.80
CA LEU A 80 12.69 -5.62 -10.78
C LEU A 80 11.71 -6.52 -11.55
N ARG A 81 10.66 -7.02 -10.87
CA ARG A 81 9.70 -7.97 -11.45
C ARG A 81 8.36 -7.86 -10.75
N TYR A 82 7.29 -8.01 -11.53
CA TYR A 82 5.92 -7.97 -11.02
C TYR A 82 5.64 -8.98 -9.88
N ARG A 83 6.18 -10.20 -9.97
CA ARG A 83 6.02 -11.20 -8.91
C ARG A 83 6.65 -10.76 -7.58
N PHE A 84 7.72 -9.96 -7.63
CA PHE A 84 8.35 -9.42 -6.43
C PHE A 84 7.52 -8.28 -5.88
N LEU A 85 7.00 -7.39 -6.73
CA LEU A 85 6.03 -6.37 -6.31
C LEU A 85 4.86 -7.00 -5.54
N ARG A 86 4.18 -8.01 -6.11
CA ARG A 86 3.06 -8.67 -5.40
C ARG A 86 3.46 -9.28 -4.06
N ALA A 87 4.63 -9.91 -3.98
CA ALA A 87 5.10 -10.49 -2.72
C ALA A 87 5.37 -9.42 -1.65
N HIS A 88 5.97 -8.29 -2.04
CA HIS A 88 6.16 -7.16 -1.11
C HIS A 88 4.83 -6.55 -0.67
N LEU A 89 3.88 -6.35 -1.60
CA LEU A 89 2.54 -5.87 -1.27
C LEU A 89 1.83 -6.82 -0.30
N GLN A 90 1.94 -8.13 -0.47
CA GLN A 90 1.36 -9.10 0.46
C GLN A 90 1.87 -8.91 1.90
N HIS A 91 3.17 -8.69 2.08
CA HIS A 91 3.73 -8.43 3.41
C HIS A 91 3.42 -7.02 3.92
N LEU A 92 3.26 -6.05 3.03
CA LEU A 92 2.83 -4.69 3.37
C LEU A 92 1.41 -4.69 3.95
N PHE A 93 0.48 -5.39 3.30
CA PHE A 93 -0.88 -5.55 3.80
C PHE A 93 -0.92 -6.39 5.07
N GLN A 94 -0.11 -7.44 5.19
CA GLN A 94 0.02 -8.20 6.45
C GLN A 94 0.49 -7.32 7.62
N ALA A 95 1.47 -6.44 7.39
CA ALA A 95 1.91 -5.47 8.38
C ALA A 95 0.81 -4.45 8.74
N PHE A 96 0.06 -3.99 7.73
CA PHE A 96 -1.06 -3.07 7.93
C PHE A 96 -2.15 -3.68 8.81
N GLU A 97 -2.60 -4.90 8.53
CA GLU A 97 -3.55 -5.66 9.36
C GLU A 97 -3.06 -5.80 10.81
N ASN A 98 -1.78 -6.13 11.00
CA ASN A 98 -1.18 -6.24 12.32
C ASN A 98 -1.21 -4.90 13.09
N VAL A 99 -0.90 -3.79 12.40
CA VAL A 99 -1.00 -2.44 12.98
C VAL A 99 -2.46 -2.08 13.30
N LEU A 100 -3.41 -2.36 12.41
CA LEU A 100 -4.83 -2.13 12.66
C LEU A 100 -5.29 -2.87 13.92
N HIS A 101 -4.94 -4.15 14.06
CA HIS A 101 -5.27 -4.95 15.24
C HIS A 101 -4.67 -4.37 16.53
N GLN A 102 -3.41 -3.96 16.52
CA GLN A 102 -2.77 -3.35 17.69
C GLN A 102 -3.41 -2.00 18.07
N SER A 103 -3.73 -1.19 17.07
CA SER A 103 -4.24 0.17 17.24
C SER A 103 -5.75 0.27 17.50
N ALA A 104 -6.49 -0.84 17.43
CA ALA A 104 -7.95 -0.86 17.62
C ALA A 104 -8.39 -0.31 19.00
N ALA A 105 -7.54 -0.45 20.02
CA ALA A 105 -7.76 0.07 21.37
C ALA A 105 -6.78 1.20 21.74
N ALA A 106 -6.23 1.92 20.74
CA ALA A 106 -5.32 3.02 21.01
C ALA A 106 -6.00 4.09 21.88
N PRO A 107 -5.31 4.63 22.91
CA PRO A 107 -5.92 5.56 23.86
C PRO A 107 -6.14 6.97 23.28
N ARG A 108 -5.62 7.24 22.08
CA ARG A 108 -5.62 8.57 21.44
C ARG A 108 -5.79 8.43 19.94
N ASP A 109 -6.17 9.54 19.32
CA ASP A 109 -6.28 9.65 17.89
C ASP A 109 -4.94 9.36 17.19
N PHE A 110 -5.03 8.58 16.12
CA PHE A 110 -3.91 8.25 15.25
C PHE A 110 -4.39 8.19 13.80
N GLN A 111 -3.46 8.13 12.86
CA GLN A 111 -3.72 7.81 11.47
C GLN A 111 -2.78 6.67 11.05
N THR A 112 -3.30 5.74 10.25
CA THR A 112 -2.52 4.65 9.66
C THR A 112 -2.95 4.42 8.22
N TRP A 113 -1.99 4.18 7.34
CA TRP A 113 -2.27 3.96 5.92
C TRP A 113 -1.11 3.24 5.23
N ILE A 114 -1.42 2.60 4.10
CA ILE A 114 -0.44 2.17 3.13
C ILE A 114 -0.27 3.27 2.08
N TYR A 115 0.97 3.62 1.80
CA TYR A 115 1.38 4.48 0.69
C TYR A 115 1.97 3.64 -0.45
N ILE A 116 1.51 3.89 -1.67
CA ILE A 116 1.99 3.25 -2.89
C ILE A 116 2.52 4.31 -3.85
N ASN A 117 3.79 4.19 -4.22
CA ASN A 117 4.42 5.02 -5.23
C ASN A 117 4.46 4.23 -6.56
N THR A 118 3.86 4.75 -7.63
CA THR A 118 3.82 4.03 -8.92
C THR A 118 5.10 4.14 -9.73
N ARG A 119 6.00 5.06 -9.38
CA ARG A 119 7.27 5.29 -10.09
C ARG A 119 8.42 4.49 -9.48
N ASP A 120 8.39 4.29 -8.18
CA ASP A 120 9.42 3.61 -7.41
C ASP A 120 8.76 2.78 -6.30
N PHE A 121 8.44 1.52 -6.61
CA PHE A 121 7.74 0.63 -5.70
C PHE A 121 8.56 0.28 -4.44
N SER A 122 9.87 0.53 -4.43
CA SER A 122 10.69 0.39 -3.22
C SER A 122 10.28 1.39 -2.13
N ARG A 123 9.60 2.48 -2.52
CA ARG A 123 9.06 3.50 -1.62
C ARG A 123 7.68 3.20 -1.09
N ASN A 124 7.07 2.08 -1.48
CA ASN A 124 5.83 1.63 -0.85
C ASN A 124 6.08 1.48 0.66
N ALA A 125 5.17 1.98 1.48
CA ALA A 125 5.35 2.00 2.92
C ALA A 125 4.02 1.86 3.67
N LEU A 126 4.12 1.32 4.88
CA LEU A 126 3.09 1.43 5.91
C LEU A 126 3.43 2.64 6.76
N TYR A 127 2.47 3.53 7.01
CA TYR A 127 2.60 4.68 7.89
C TYR A 127 1.76 4.50 9.15
N PHE A 128 2.28 4.95 10.27
CA PHE A 128 1.56 5.14 11.52
C PHE A 128 1.92 6.51 12.11
N HIS A 129 0.91 7.31 12.44
CA HIS A 129 1.09 8.66 12.94
C HIS A 129 0.18 8.90 14.15
N MET A 130 0.80 9.14 15.29
CA MET A 130 0.14 9.44 16.57
C MET A 130 0.99 10.49 17.29
N PRO A 131 0.85 11.78 16.93
CA PRO A 131 1.70 12.83 17.46
C PRO A 131 1.40 13.17 18.93
N PRO A 132 2.34 13.81 19.66
CA PRO A 132 2.02 14.44 20.93
C PRO A 132 1.02 15.59 20.74
N ALA A 133 0.07 15.75 21.67
CA ALA A 133 -0.86 16.87 21.65
C ALA A 133 -0.25 18.12 22.32
N PRO A 134 -0.53 19.36 21.83
CA PRO A 134 -1.20 19.69 20.57
C PRO A 134 -0.23 19.68 19.37
N GLN A 135 -0.65 19.13 18.23
CA GLN A 135 0.14 19.17 16.98
C GLN A 135 -0.65 19.84 15.86
N LYS A 136 -0.11 20.97 15.36
CA LYS A 136 -0.76 21.83 14.35
C LYS A 136 -1.09 21.12 13.02
N HIS A 137 -0.36 20.06 12.69
CA HIS A 137 -0.45 19.37 11.39
C HIS A 137 -1.08 17.98 11.49
N PHE A 138 -1.89 17.75 12.54
CA PHE A 138 -2.63 16.52 12.75
C PHE A 138 -4.14 16.80 12.79
N PRO A 139 -4.98 16.02 12.07
CA PRO A 139 -4.63 14.93 11.15
C PRO A 139 -3.93 15.43 9.87
N ILE A 140 -3.09 14.57 9.30
CA ILE A 140 -2.47 14.74 7.99
C ILE A 140 -3.54 14.74 6.91
N ARG A 141 -3.36 15.66 5.96
CA ARG A 141 -4.17 15.79 4.75
C ARG A 141 -3.29 15.55 3.53
N ILE A 142 -3.80 14.78 2.57
CA ILE A 142 -3.09 14.54 1.31
C ILE A 142 -3.53 15.60 0.30
N THR A 143 -2.60 16.47 -0.09
CA THR A 143 -2.88 17.56 -1.03
C THR A 143 -3.17 17.02 -2.42
N GLY A 144 -4.24 17.53 -3.04
CA GLY A 144 -4.70 17.09 -4.36
C GLY A 144 -5.17 15.63 -4.41
N ALA A 145 -5.43 15.00 -3.26
CA ALA A 145 -5.99 13.67 -3.26
C ALA A 145 -7.48 13.68 -3.61
N GLU A 146 -7.93 12.60 -4.24
CA GLU A 146 -9.32 12.33 -4.57
C GLU A 146 -9.60 10.83 -4.37
N PRO A 147 -10.86 10.41 -4.21
CA PRO A 147 -11.20 8.99 -4.25
C PRO A 147 -10.67 8.32 -5.51
N ALA A 148 -10.00 7.17 -5.37
CA ALA A 148 -9.40 6.50 -6.51
C ALA A 148 -10.47 5.89 -7.42
N THR A 149 -10.72 6.51 -8.57
CA THR A 149 -11.70 6.03 -9.57
C THR A 149 -11.17 4.85 -10.40
N ARG A 150 -9.84 4.66 -10.42
CA ARG A 150 -9.16 3.56 -11.13
C ARG A 150 -8.09 2.94 -10.24
N ILE A 151 -8.33 1.70 -9.81
CA ILE A 151 -7.40 0.90 -9.02
C ILE A 151 -6.54 0.04 -9.95
N PRO A 152 -5.20 0.12 -9.87
CA PRO A 152 -4.30 -0.73 -10.65
C PRO A 152 -4.50 -2.22 -10.35
N ALA A 153 -4.32 -3.07 -11.37
CA ALA A 153 -4.55 -4.51 -11.25
C ALA A 153 -3.73 -5.19 -10.13
N TYR A 154 -2.56 -4.65 -9.79
CA TYR A 154 -1.72 -5.18 -8.72
C TYR A 154 -2.25 -4.89 -7.31
N LEU A 155 -3.11 -3.86 -7.15
CA LEU A 155 -3.78 -3.54 -5.88
C LEU A 155 -5.15 -4.19 -5.75
N LEU A 156 -5.82 -4.51 -6.87
CA LEU A 156 -7.18 -5.07 -6.84
C LEU A 156 -7.29 -6.28 -5.90
N ASN A 157 -6.33 -7.21 -5.95
CA ASN A 157 -6.36 -8.42 -5.11
C ASN A 157 -6.31 -8.14 -3.59
N PHE A 158 -5.90 -6.94 -3.18
CA PHE A 158 -5.81 -6.54 -1.78
C PHE A 158 -6.95 -5.65 -1.35
N LEU A 159 -7.70 -5.08 -2.29
CA LEU A 159 -8.78 -4.14 -2.02
C LEU A 159 -10.15 -4.78 -2.26
N GLU A 160 -10.25 -5.71 -3.21
CA GLU A 160 -11.47 -6.46 -3.51
C GLU A 160 -11.95 -7.21 -2.26
N ASN A 161 -13.17 -6.89 -1.79
CA ASN A 161 -13.80 -7.45 -0.59
C ASN A 161 -13.15 -7.07 0.76
N THR A 162 -12.33 -6.02 0.78
CA THR A 162 -11.86 -5.43 2.04
C THR A 162 -12.65 -4.15 2.35
N PRO A 163 -12.77 -3.74 3.62
CA PRO A 163 -13.37 -2.45 3.98
C PRO A 163 -12.44 -1.26 3.66
N TYR A 164 -11.34 -1.47 2.93
CA TYR A 164 -10.32 -0.44 2.71
C TYR A 164 -10.76 0.60 1.71
N HIS A 165 -10.49 1.86 2.06
CA HIS A 165 -10.66 2.99 1.19
C HIS A 165 -9.34 3.33 0.52
N CYS A 166 -9.41 3.74 -0.74
CA CYS A 166 -8.25 4.16 -1.51
C CYS A 166 -8.48 5.56 -2.08
N ILE A 167 -7.57 6.48 -1.76
CA ILE A 167 -7.46 7.78 -2.42
C ILE A 167 -6.20 7.81 -3.27
N THR A 168 -6.19 8.66 -4.28
CA THR A 168 -5.07 8.85 -5.19
C THR A 168 -4.73 10.33 -5.31
N SER A 169 -3.46 10.64 -5.46
CA SER A 169 -2.98 11.96 -5.89
C SER A 169 -2.12 11.79 -7.14
N VAL A 170 -1.99 12.86 -7.92
CA VAL A 170 -1.14 12.88 -9.11
C VAL A 170 -0.17 14.07 -9.03
N PRO A 171 0.86 14.02 -8.18
CA PRO A 171 1.93 14.99 -8.21
C PRO A 171 2.70 14.94 -9.55
N SER A 172 3.54 15.95 -9.80
CA SER A 172 4.40 15.99 -10.99
C SER A 172 5.31 14.77 -11.14
N ALA A 173 5.62 14.07 -10.04
CA ALA A 173 6.49 12.91 -10.01
C ALA A 173 5.81 11.60 -10.47
N GLY A 174 4.48 11.53 -10.54
CA GLY A 174 3.73 10.31 -10.87
C GLY A 174 2.53 10.11 -9.96
N ARG A 175 1.71 9.10 -10.24
CA ARG A 175 0.52 8.80 -9.44
C ARG A 175 0.92 8.13 -8.12
N GLU A 176 0.17 8.44 -7.08
CA GLU A 176 0.32 7.83 -5.76
C GLU A 176 -1.04 7.31 -5.29
N TYR A 177 -1.02 6.27 -4.46
CA TYR A 177 -2.21 5.75 -3.81
C TYR A 177 -2.00 5.68 -2.31
N PHE A 178 -3.05 6.01 -1.57
CA PHE A 178 -3.10 5.94 -0.12
C PHE A 178 -4.30 5.08 0.27
N ILE A 179 -4.04 4.05 1.05
CA ILE A 179 -5.03 3.02 1.40
C ILE A 179 -5.16 3.01 2.91
N TYR A 180 -6.37 3.16 3.42
CA TYR A 180 -6.63 3.21 4.86
C TYR A 180 -7.93 2.46 5.19
N ALA A 181 -8.08 2.10 6.47
CA ALA A 181 -9.27 1.43 6.98
C ALA A 181 -10.19 2.46 7.65
N PRO A 182 -11.39 2.75 7.10
CA PRO A 182 -12.36 3.61 7.77
C PRO A 182 -12.71 3.07 9.16
N GLY A 183 -12.93 3.97 10.11
CA GLY A 183 -13.26 3.62 11.49
C GLY A 183 -12.08 3.11 12.33
N HIS A 184 -10.88 2.98 11.76
CA HIS A 184 -9.66 2.67 12.51
C HIS A 184 -8.75 3.90 12.54
N GLY A 185 -8.84 4.66 13.64
CA GLY A 185 -8.21 5.97 13.76
C GLY A 185 -8.91 7.04 12.92
N LEU A 186 -8.26 8.20 12.79
CA LEU A 186 -8.73 9.28 11.94
C LEU A 186 -8.51 8.94 10.46
N PRO A 187 -9.44 9.31 9.57
CA PRO A 187 -9.30 9.03 8.15
C PRO A 187 -8.21 9.91 7.52
N LEU A 188 -7.68 9.47 6.37
CA LEU A 188 -6.93 10.34 5.48
C LEU A 188 -7.91 11.20 4.69
N HIS A 189 -7.86 12.51 4.89
CA HIS A 189 -8.69 13.43 4.14
C HIS A 189 -7.95 13.98 2.90
N PRO A 190 -8.64 14.08 1.75
CA PRO A 190 -8.19 14.98 0.71
C PRO A 190 -8.25 16.42 1.22
N GLY A 191 -7.22 17.22 0.95
CA GLY A 191 -7.28 18.63 1.30
C GLY A 191 -6.05 19.43 0.92
N ASN A 192 -6.28 20.68 0.53
CA ASN A 192 -5.22 21.69 0.42
C ASN A 192 -4.82 22.13 1.83
N LEU A 193 -3.52 22.24 2.10
CA LEU A 193 -3.04 23.02 3.25
C LEU A 193 -3.59 24.45 3.09
N ARG A 194 -4.37 24.91 4.07
CA ARG A 194 -4.72 26.33 4.20
C ARG A 194 -3.71 27.02 5.10
#